data_AF-A0A950MZ32-F1
#
_entry.id   AF-A0A950MZ32-F1
#
_cell.length_a   1.000
_cell.length_b   1.000
_cell.length_c   1.000
_cell.angle_alpha   90.00
_cell.angle_beta   90.00
_cell.angle_gamma   90.00
#
_symmetry.space_group_name_H-M   'P 1'
#
loop_
_entity.id
_entity.type
_entity.pdbx_description
1 polymer ?
#
loop_
_entity_poly.entity_id
_entity_poly.type
_entity_poly.pdbx_seq_one_letter_code
_entity_poly.pdbx_strand_id
1 'polypeptide(L)'
;MIITPEPLRAEAFAPFGDVLEPPAQTGRNFFANGLANRRPGAAPSLAVAHVPPLTTFPLVATRMERHEFSSQSFLALDVERWLVIVAPKAAGGGPDAARARAFLAGPGQGVTYRVDTWHHRSPCSIARRGLPC
;
A
#
# COMPACT_ATOMS: atom_id res chain seq x y z
N MET A 1 14.32 0.94 14.90
CA MET A 1 14.76 1.48 13.59
C MET A 1 13.82 2.63 13.22
N ILE A 2 14.34 3.70 12.63
CA ILE A 2 13.53 4.82 12.12
C ILE A 2 13.61 4.78 10.59
N ILE A 3 12.47 4.87 9.92
CA ILE A 3 12.37 4.92 8.45
C ILE A 3 11.78 6.27 8.06
N THR A 4 12.47 7.02 7.21
CA THR A 4 11.91 8.22 6.58
C THR A 4 11.17 7.78 5.31
N PRO A 5 9.88 8.14 5.14
CA PRO A 5 9.15 7.76 3.95
C PRO A 5 9.66 8.49 2.71
N GLU A 6 9.77 7.76 1.60
CA GLU A 6 10.11 8.31 0.28
C GLU A 6 8.84 8.48 -0.59
N PRO A 7 8.84 9.29 -1.66
CA PRO A 7 7.68 9.38 -2.54
C PRO A 7 7.29 8.03 -3.14
N LEU A 8 6.00 7.70 -3.17
CA LEU A 8 5.53 6.50 -3.86
C LEU A 8 5.75 6.65 -5.37
N ARG A 9 6.60 5.77 -5.92
CA ARG A 9 6.89 5.67 -7.37
C ARG A 9 6.81 4.23 -7.82
N ALA A 10 6.34 4.00 -9.05
CA ALA A 10 6.16 2.67 -9.60
C ALA A 10 7.46 1.84 -9.58
N GLU A 11 8.58 2.44 -9.98
CA GLU A 11 9.88 1.76 -10.05
C GLU A 11 10.37 1.35 -8.66
N ALA A 12 10.17 2.22 -7.67
CA ALA A 12 10.58 1.99 -6.31
C ALA A 12 9.71 0.94 -5.61
N PHE A 13 8.41 0.88 -5.94
CA PHE A 13 7.44 -0.05 -5.37
C PHE A 13 7.37 -1.40 -6.11
N ALA A 14 7.94 -1.49 -7.33
CA ALA A 14 7.91 -2.65 -8.20
C ALA A 14 8.28 -3.98 -7.53
N PRO A 15 9.15 -4.07 -6.48
CA PRO A 15 9.41 -5.32 -5.74
C PRO A 15 8.27 -5.81 -4.84
N PHE A 16 7.31 -4.96 -4.50
CA PHE A 16 6.21 -5.26 -3.59
C PHE A 16 4.85 -5.39 -4.29
N GLY A 17 4.70 -4.71 -5.42
CA GLY A 17 3.44 -4.69 -6.16
C GLY A 17 3.40 -3.59 -7.23
N ASP A 18 2.19 -3.13 -7.53
CA ASP A 18 1.93 -2.10 -8.53
C ASP A 18 1.45 -0.81 -7.86
N VAL A 19 1.84 0.34 -8.43
CA VAL A 19 1.28 1.64 -8.09
C VAL A 19 0.12 1.92 -9.05
N LEU A 20 -1.05 2.27 -8.48
CA LEU A 20 -2.28 2.54 -9.23
C LEU A 20 -2.42 4.04 -9.42
N GLU A 21 -2.25 4.50 -10.65
CA GLU A 21 -2.30 5.92 -11.00
C GLU A 21 -3.18 6.16 -12.23
N PRO A 22 -3.90 7.31 -12.27
CA PRO A 22 -4.59 7.73 -13.47
C PRO A 22 -3.58 7.99 -14.60
N PRO A 23 -3.97 7.77 -15.87
CA PRO A 23 -3.11 8.11 -16.99
C PRO A 23 -2.90 9.63 -17.08
N ALA A 24 -1.71 10.05 -17.52
CA ALA A 24 -1.39 11.46 -17.73
C ALA A 24 -2.17 12.08 -18.91
N GLN A 25 -2.74 11.25 -19.78
CA GLN A 25 -3.53 11.65 -20.95
C GLN A 25 -4.86 10.90 -20.96
N THR A 26 -5.83 11.36 -21.76
CA THR A 26 -7.12 10.70 -21.93
C THR A 26 -6.95 9.24 -22.32
N GLY A 27 -7.50 8.32 -21.52
CA GLY A 27 -7.36 6.89 -21.75
C GLY A 27 -7.58 6.05 -20.49
N ARG A 28 -7.04 4.84 -20.49
CA ARG A 28 -7.13 3.88 -19.37
C ARG A 28 -5.80 3.16 -19.15
N ASN A 29 -5.35 3.13 -17.91
CA ASN A 29 -4.29 2.23 -17.45
C ASN A 29 -4.91 0.91 -17.00
N PHE A 30 -4.27 -0.22 -17.32
CA PHE A 30 -4.66 -1.55 -16.86
C PHE A 30 -3.61 -2.10 -15.90
N PHE A 31 -4.05 -2.62 -14.75
CA PHE A 31 -3.19 -3.12 -13.68
C PHE A 31 -3.46 -4.60 -13.43
N ALA A 32 -3.08 -5.46 -14.38
CA ALA A 32 -3.34 -6.90 -14.29
C ALA A 32 -2.19 -7.69 -13.62
N ASN A 33 -0.97 -7.17 -13.64
CA ASN A 33 0.22 -7.93 -13.23
C ASN A 33 0.26 -8.21 -11.72
N GLY A 34 -0.11 -7.25 -10.90
CA GLY A 34 -0.17 -7.40 -9.44
C GLY A 34 -1.42 -8.13 -8.93
N LEU A 35 -2.48 -8.22 -9.75
CA LEU A 35 -3.73 -8.86 -9.36
C LEU A 35 -3.63 -10.39 -9.47
N ALA A 36 -3.88 -11.08 -8.36
CA ALA A 36 -3.91 -12.53 -8.34
C ALA A 36 -4.80 -13.07 -7.21
N ASN A 37 -5.56 -14.12 -7.53
CA ASN A 37 -6.31 -14.90 -6.55
C ASN A 37 -5.96 -16.38 -6.73
N ARG A 38 -5.24 -16.94 -5.76
CA ARG A 38 -4.80 -18.34 -5.72
C ARG A 38 -5.69 -19.21 -4.83
N ARG A 39 -6.89 -18.74 -4.48
CA ARG A 39 -7.90 -19.48 -3.73
C ARG A 39 -9.03 -19.90 -4.68
N PRO A 40 -9.04 -21.16 -5.15
CA PRO A 40 -10.10 -21.65 -6.02
C PRO A 40 -11.48 -21.45 -5.38
N GLY A 41 -12.43 -20.91 -6.14
CA GLY A 41 -13.80 -20.67 -5.66
C GLY A 41 -13.99 -19.44 -4.75
N ALA A 42 -12.93 -18.74 -4.35
CA ALA A 42 -13.07 -17.51 -3.58
C ALA A 42 -13.48 -16.34 -4.49
N ALA A 43 -14.57 -15.65 -4.14
CA ALA A 43 -15.01 -14.45 -4.83
C ALA A 43 -14.07 -13.25 -4.53
N PRO A 44 -13.89 -12.31 -5.48
CA PRO A 44 -13.29 -11.02 -5.17
C PRO A 44 -14.14 -10.30 -4.12
N SER A 45 -13.48 -9.54 -3.24
CA SER A 45 -14.14 -8.73 -2.22
C SER A 45 -13.77 -7.26 -2.45
N LEU A 46 -14.77 -6.39 -2.32
CA LEU A 46 -14.61 -4.95 -2.36
C LEU A 46 -15.21 -4.36 -1.09
N ALA A 47 -14.44 -3.50 -0.43
CA ALA A 47 -14.88 -2.78 0.74
C ALA A 47 -14.49 -1.30 0.62
N VAL A 48 -15.28 -0.43 1.23
CA VAL A 48 -14.96 0.99 1.42
C VAL A 48 -14.75 1.18 2.91
N ALA A 49 -13.59 1.70 3.28
CA ALA A 49 -13.24 1.94 4.67
C ALA A 49 -13.05 3.44 4.90
N HIS A 50 -13.58 3.92 6.03
CA HIS A 50 -13.26 5.23 6.56
C HIS A 50 -12.25 5.06 7.68
N VAL A 51 -11.05 5.63 7.51
CA VAL A 51 -9.95 5.49 8.45
C VAL A 51 -9.66 6.86 9.07
N PRO A 52 -9.56 6.98 10.41
CA PRO A 52 -9.15 8.23 11.03
C PRO A 52 -7.73 8.60 10.60
N PRO A 53 -7.41 9.90 10.43
CA PRO A 53 -6.06 10.33 10.13
C PRO A 53 -5.12 10.02 11.30
N LEU A 54 -3.85 9.78 10.99
CA LEU A 54 -2.77 9.76 11.95
C LEU A 54 -2.56 11.16 12.51
N THR A 55 -2.70 11.30 13.81
CA THR A 55 -2.55 12.57 14.53
C THR A 55 -1.26 12.66 15.33
N THR A 56 -0.43 11.61 15.32
CA THR A 56 0.81 11.55 16.11
C THR A 56 1.93 10.97 15.27
N PHE A 57 3.08 11.65 15.32
CA PHE A 57 4.31 11.23 14.67
C PHE A 57 5.47 11.20 15.68
N PRO A 58 6.41 10.24 15.56
CA PRO A 58 6.48 9.20 14.52
C PRO A 58 5.40 8.11 14.69
N LEU A 59 4.92 7.56 13.57
CA LEU A 59 4.06 6.36 13.59
C LEU A 59 4.87 5.17 14.13
N VAL A 60 4.36 4.52 15.18
CA VAL A 60 4.95 3.28 15.71
C VAL A 60 4.30 2.07 15.04
N ALA A 61 4.87 1.60 13.93
CA ALA A 61 4.41 0.41 13.23
C ALA A 61 4.95 -0.88 13.89
N THR A 62 4.11 -1.59 14.64
CA THR A 62 4.50 -2.81 15.39
C THR A 62 4.03 -4.11 14.75
N ARG A 63 3.22 -4.04 13.68
CA ARG A 63 2.63 -5.21 13.03
C ARG A 63 2.72 -5.10 11.52
N MET A 64 2.97 -6.23 10.88
CA MET A 64 2.86 -6.42 9.44
C MET A 64 2.04 -7.68 9.18
N GLU A 65 1.34 -7.67 8.05
CA GLU A 65 0.58 -8.81 7.57
C GLU A 65 0.92 -9.11 6.12
N ARG A 66 0.45 -10.25 5.65
CA ARG A 66 0.52 -10.65 4.25
C ARG A 66 -0.66 -11.52 3.90
N HIS A 67 -0.95 -11.56 2.61
CA HIS A 67 -1.97 -12.45 2.06
C HIS A 67 -1.30 -13.47 1.13
N GLU A 68 -1.05 -14.67 1.65
CA GLU A 68 -0.26 -15.71 0.95
C GLU A 68 -0.90 -16.19 -0.36
N PHE A 69 -2.21 -15.97 -0.53
CA PHE A 69 -2.98 -16.48 -1.67
C PHE A 69 -3.80 -15.42 -2.41
N SER A 70 -3.72 -14.15 -2.03
CA SER A 70 -4.46 -13.08 -2.72
C SER A 70 -3.68 -11.79 -2.75
N SER A 71 -3.74 -11.07 -3.87
CA SER A 71 -3.37 -9.66 -3.91
C SER A 71 -4.38 -8.82 -3.12
N GLN A 72 -3.97 -7.62 -2.71
CA GLN A 72 -4.86 -6.65 -2.09
C GLN A 72 -4.58 -5.27 -2.65
N SER A 73 -5.64 -4.58 -3.06
CA SER A 73 -5.55 -3.24 -3.63
C SER A 73 -6.19 -2.22 -2.71
N PHE A 74 -5.53 -1.07 -2.56
CA PHE A 74 -6.04 0.11 -1.88
C PHE A 74 -6.02 1.29 -2.85
N LEU A 75 -7.16 1.95 -2.98
CA LEU A 75 -7.32 3.19 -3.73
C LEU A 75 -7.79 4.27 -2.76
N ALA A 76 -7.03 5.37 -2.68
CA ALA A 76 -7.43 6.53 -1.92
C ALA A 76 -8.56 7.28 -2.65
N LEU A 77 -9.75 7.33 -2.04
CA LEU A 77 -10.89 8.07 -2.59
C LEU A 77 -10.89 9.54 -2.16
N ASP A 78 -10.67 9.80 -0.87
CA ASP A 78 -10.65 11.15 -0.27
C ASP A 78 -9.52 11.28 0.76
N VAL A 79 -8.28 11.11 0.30
CA VAL A 79 -7.07 11.18 1.13
C VAL A 79 -6.02 11.99 0.39
N GLU A 80 -5.40 12.95 1.08
CA GLU A 80 -4.38 13.82 0.49
C GLU A 80 -3.00 13.16 0.50
N ARG A 81 -2.66 12.53 1.62
CA ARG A 81 -1.42 11.78 1.80
C ARG A 81 -1.66 10.60 2.71
N TRP A 82 -1.01 9.48 2.43
CA TRP A 82 -1.05 8.31 3.28
C TRP A 82 0.25 7.50 3.20
N LEU A 83 0.56 6.76 4.27
CA LEU A 83 1.74 5.90 4.32
C LEU A 83 1.42 4.50 3.83
N VAL A 84 2.32 3.99 2.99
CA VAL A 84 2.41 2.60 2.55
C VAL A 84 3.71 2.05 3.12
N ILE A 85 3.61 1.00 3.96
CA ILE A 85 4.79 0.41 4.60
C ILE A 85 4.86 -1.05 4.20
N VAL A 86 6.01 -1.46 3.68
CA VAL A 86 6.25 -2.81 3.14
C VAL A 86 7.60 -3.34 3.59
N ALA A 87 7.75 -4.66 3.55
CA ALA A 87 9.02 -5.31 3.85
C ALA A 87 9.22 -6.48 2.89
N PRO A 88 10.48 -6.80 2.52
CA PRO A 88 10.76 -8.05 1.87
C PRO A 88 10.59 -9.21 2.86
N LYS A 89 10.51 -10.42 2.33
CA LYS A 89 10.47 -11.65 3.13
C LYS A 89 11.87 -11.97 3.64
N ALA A 90 12.01 -12.12 4.96
CA ALA A 90 13.23 -12.63 5.58
C ALA A 90 13.41 -14.12 5.30
N ALA A 91 14.63 -14.64 5.50
CA ALA A 91 14.93 -16.06 5.32
C ALA A 91 14.02 -16.98 6.19
N GLY A 92 13.63 -16.52 7.39
CA GLY A 92 12.70 -17.23 8.28
C GLY A 92 11.21 -17.09 7.91
N GLY A 93 10.88 -16.50 6.76
CA GLY A 93 9.50 -16.37 6.26
C GLY A 93 8.74 -15.14 6.75
N GLY A 94 9.14 -14.54 7.87
CA GLY A 94 8.60 -13.28 8.39
C GLY A 94 8.99 -12.04 7.58
N PRO A 95 8.52 -10.83 7.97
CA PRO A 95 8.99 -9.59 7.37
C PRO A 95 10.43 -9.30 7.76
N ASP A 96 11.28 -8.93 6.80
CA ASP A 96 12.61 -8.40 7.06
C ASP A 96 12.49 -6.92 7.44
N ALA A 97 12.38 -6.69 8.75
CA ALA A 97 12.24 -5.36 9.31
C ALA A 97 13.43 -4.45 8.97
N ALA A 98 14.66 -4.97 8.89
CA ALA A 98 15.85 -4.16 8.59
C ALA A 98 15.85 -3.60 7.15
N ARG A 99 15.06 -4.22 6.26
CA ARG A 99 14.87 -3.81 4.88
C ARG A 99 13.47 -3.27 4.58
N ALA A 100 12.71 -2.95 5.63
CA ALA A 100 11.40 -2.34 5.47
C ALA A 100 11.54 -0.96 4.79
N ARG A 101 10.55 -0.62 3.98
CA ARG A 101 10.44 0.66 3.28
C ARG A 101 9.11 1.30 3.60
N ALA A 102 9.11 2.63 3.66
CA ALA A 102 7.92 3.43 3.81
C ALA A 102 7.81 4.37 2.61
N PHE A 103 6.62 4.45 2.03
CA PHE A 103 6.30 5.32 0.92
C PHE A 103 5.20 6.30 1.33
N LEU A 104 5.36 7.55 0.92
CA LEU A 104 4.34 8.58 1.04
C LEU A 104 3.57 8.65 -0.28
N ALA A 105 2.35 8.11 -0.26
CA ALA A 105 1.44 8.14 -1.39
C ALA A 105 0.69 9.48 -1.44
N GLY A 106 0.61 10.04 -2.64
CA GLY A 106 -0.08 11.28 -3.01
C GLY A 106 -1.58 11.10 -3.29
N PRO A 107 -2.27 12.20 -3.63
CA PRO A 107 -3.69 12.17 -3.95
C PRO A 107 -3.90 11.38 -5.23
N GLY A 108 -4.87 10.47 -5.22
CA GLY A 108 -5.19 9.63 -6.38
C GLY A 108 -4.21 8.47 -6.64
N GLN A 109 -3.13 8.34 -5.87
CA GLN A 109 -2.29 7.14 -5.90
C GLN A 109 -2.92 6.03 -5.06
N GLY A 110 -2.99 4.85 -5.64
CA GLY A 110 -3.28 3.58 -4.97
C GLY A 110 -2.11 2.62 -5.04
N VAL A 111 -2.24 1.47 -4.38
CA VAL A 111 -1.31 0.34 -4.54
C VAL A 111 -2.06 -0.96 -4.66
N THR A 112 -1.49 -1.90 -5.41
CA THR A 112 -1.81 -3.32 -5.30
C THR A 112 -0.61 -4.01 -4.68
N TYR A 113 -0.75 -4.56 -3.47
CA TYR A 113 0.22 -5.50 -2.93
C TYR A 113 0.08 -6.83 -3.68
N ARG A 114 1.19 -7.35 -4.19
CA ARG A 114 1.22 -8.71 -4.74
C ARG A 114 0.96 -9.74 -3.65
N VAL A 115 0.56 -10.93 -4.11
CA VAL A 115 0.43 -12.12 -3.26
C VAL A 115 1.72 -12.32 -2.45
N ASP A 116 1.57 -12.63 -1.17
CA ASP A 116 2.65 -12.92 -0.22
C ASP A 116 3.58 -11.73 0.11
N THR A 117 3.24 -10.51 -0.31
CA THR A 117 3.97 -9.28 0.08
C THR A 117 3.65 -8.89 1.53
N TRP A 118 4.69 -8.69 2.35
CA TRP A 118 4.54 -8.13 3.70
C TRP A 118 4.26 -6.63 3.64
N HIS A 119 3.20 -6.20 4.32
CA HIS A 119 2.77 -4.80 4.38
C HIS A 119 2.13 -4.48 5.74
N HIS A 120 2.04 -3.19 6.06
CA HIS A 120 1.29 -2.74 7.23
C HIS A 120 -0.22 -2.89 7.01
N ARG A 121 -0.94 -3.35 8.04
CA ARG A 121 -2.34 -3.81 7.99
C ARG A 121 -3.36 -2.81 7.48
N SER A 122 -3.10 -1.52 7.60
CA SER A 122 -4.08 -0.51 7.21
C SER A 122 -3.41 0.70 6.57
N PRO A 123 -4.06 1.30 5.55
CA PRO A 123 -3.71 2.61 5.03
C PRO A 123 -3.61 3.63 6.16
N CYS A 124 -2.46 4.27 6.28
CA CYS A 124 -2.19 5.26 7.31
C CYS A 124 -2.43 6.66 6.73
N SER A 125 -3.68 7.11 6.69
CA SER A 125 -4.04 8.45 6.22
C SER A 125 -3.37 9.52 7.10
N ILE A 126 -2.78 10.54 6.50
CA ILE A 126 -2.14 11.67 7.21
C ILE A 126 -3.05 12.90 7.16
N ALA A 127 -3.70 13.16 6.02
CA ALA A 127 -4.56 14.33 5.84
C ALA A 127 -5.70 14.03 4.86
N ARG A 128 -6.81 14.74 5.03
CA ARG A 128 -7.91 14.76 4.04
C ARG A 128 -7.66 15.86 3.01
N ARG A 129 -8.15 15.63 1.80
CA ARG A 129 -7.98 16.56 0.69
C ARG A 129 -8.59 17.92 1.03
N GLY A 130 -7.78 18.98 1.00
CA GLY A 130 -8.26 20.35 1.18
C GLY A 130 -8.42 20.81 2.63
N LEU A 131 -7.90 20.06 3.60
CA LEU A 131 -7.69 20.55 4.97
C LEU A 131 -6.18 20.85 5.16
N PRO A 132 -5.80 22.01 5.73
CA PRO A 132 -4.40 22.29 6.01
C PRO A 132 -3.85 21.23 6.97
N CYS A 133 -2.63 20.75 6.68
CA CYS A 133 -1.85 19.90 7.57
C CYS A 133 -1.39 20.67 8.81
#